data_AF-A0A9D5EJW7-F1
#
_entry.id   AF-A0A9D5EJW7-F1
#
_cell.length_a   1.000
_cell.length_b   1.000
_cell.length_c   1.000
_cell.angle_alpha   90.00
_cell.angle_beta   90.00
_cell.angle_gamma   90.00
#
_symmetry.space_group_name_H-M   'P 1'
#
loop_
_entity.id
_entity.type
_entity.pdbx_description
1 polymer ?
#
loop_
_entity_poly.entity_id
_entity_poly.type
_entity_poly.pdbx_seq_one_letter_code
_entity_poly.pdbx_strand_id
1 'polypeptide(L)'
;DLPDLVIIDGGKGQLGAAAQAMREMGVHHIPVVGLAKRFEELFVPDEDEPVILPRGSEALYLVQRIRDEAHRFAITFHRQVRAKSSIQSALDTIPGVGPKRKKALLRKFGSVKAIRDAEVEEIASTLGFTRVLAERVKADL
;
A
#
# COMPACT_ATOMS: atom_id res chain seq x y z
N ASP A 1 20.12 9.72 6.81
CA ASP A 1 20.56 8.62 7.68
C ASP A 1 20.23 7.29 7.04
N LEU A 2 21.13 6.31 7.23
CA LEU A 2 20.93 4.92 6.80
C LEU A 2 20.54 4.08 8.04
N PRO A 3 19.73 3.02 7.87
CA PRO A 3 19.39 2.14 8.98
C PRO A 3 20.57 1.28 9.41
N ASP A 4 20.59 0.88 10.68
CA ASP A 4 21.57 -0.08 11.21
C ASP A 4 21.26 -1.54 10.82
N LEU A 5 20.02 -1.83 10.42
CA LEU A 5 19.55 -3.15 10.00
C LEU A 5 18.37 -3.03 9.05
N VAL A 6 18.36 -3.84 8.00
CA VAL A 6 17.21 -4.01 7.10
C VAL A 6 16.58 -5.39 7.33
N ILE A 7 15.26 -5.42 7.54
CA ILE A 7 14.49 -6.66 7.69
C ILE A 7 13.53 -6.78 6.50
N ILE A 8 13.61 -7.90 5.78
CA ILE A 8 12.75 -8.22 4.65
C ILE A 8 11.62 -9.16 5.14
N ASP A 9 10.35 -8.78 4.91
CA ASP A 9 9.19 -9.67 5.12
C ASP A 9 9.18 -10.74 4.01
N GLY A 10 10.04 -11.75 4.16
CA GLY A 10 10.31 -12.73 3.12
C GLY A 10 11.40 -13.75 3.43
N GLY A 11 11.33 -14.89 2.76
CA GLY A 11 12.32 -15.97 2.88
C GLY A 11 13.59 -15.74 2.04
N LYS A 12 14.45 -16.77 1.95
CA LYS A 12 15.76 -16.74 1.28
C LYS A 12 15.75 -16.09 -0.12
N GLY A 13 14.75 -16.36 -0.95
CA GLY A 13 14.66 -15.78 -2.30
C GLY A 13 14.51 -14.25 -2.31
N GLN A 14 13.65 -13.71 -1.45
CA GLN A 14 13.43 -12.26 -1.34
C GLN A 14 14.64 -11.58 -0.67
N LEU A 15 15.26 -12.24 0.31
CA LEU A 15 16.50 -11.80 0.93
C LEU A 15 17.64 -11.69 -0.09
N GLY A 16 17.82 -12.71 -0.95
CA GLY A 16 18.85 -12.70 -1.98
C GLY A 16 18.70 -11.53 -2.96
N ALA A 17 17.47 -11.27 -3.40
CA ALA A 17 17.17 -10.12 -4.28
C ALA A 17 17.47 -8.77 -3.58
N ALA A 18 17.09 -8.63 -2.30
CA ALA A 18 17.37 -7.42 -1.53
C ALA A 18 18.88 -7.21 -1.32
N ALA A 19 19.61 -8.27 -0.96
CA ALA A 19 21.06 -8.22 -0.78
C ALA A 19 21.79 -7.85 -2.08
N GLN A 20 21.34 -8.37 -3.22
CA GLN A 20 21.87 -7.98 -4.52
C GLN A 20 21.64 -6.49 -4.80
N ALA A 21 20.40 -6.00 -4.62
CA ALA A 21 20.09 -4.58 -4.83
C ALA A 21 20.93 -3.66 -3.91
N MET A 22 21.15 -4.07 -2.66
CA MET A 22 22.01 -3.32 -1.72
C MET A 22 23.48 -3.29 -2.17
N ARG A 23 24.00 -4.39 -2.76
CA ARG A 23 25.34 -4.40 -3.37
C ARG A 23 25.43 -3.45 -4.56
N GLU A 24 24.45 -3.49 -5.46
CA GLU A 24 24.39 -2.61 -6.63
C GLU A 24 24.32 -1.12 -6.24
N MET A 25 23.66 -0.79 -5.13
CA MET A 25 23.60 0.57 -4.58
C MET A 25 24.80 0.96 -3.71
N GLY A 26 25.76 0.05 -3.48
CA GLY A 26 26.94 0.34 -2.63
C GLY A 26 26.66 0.39 -1.13
N VAL A 27 25.50 -0.08 -0.66
CA VAL A 27 25.08 -0.06 0.77
C VAL A 27 25.11 -1.44 1.43
N HIS A 28 25.83 -2.39 0.85
CA HIS A 28 25.96 -3.76 1.36
C HIS A 28 26.66 -3.88 2.72
N HIS A 29 27.22 -2.80 3.25
CA HIS A 29 27.75 -2.73 4.60
C HIS A 29 26.64 -2.74 5.67
N ILE A 30 25.40 -2.41 5.30
CA ILE A 30 24.24 -2.49 6.18
C ILE A 30 23.78 -3.96 6.26
N PRO A 31 23.68 -4.54 7.46
CA PRO A 31 23.13 -5.88 7.64
C PRO A 31 21.70 -5.99 7.08
N VAL A 32 21.41 -7.11 6.42
CA VAL A 32 20.07 -7.44 5.93
C VAL A 32 19.69 -8.85 6.34
N VAL A 33 18.46 -9.03 6.80
CA VAL A 33 17.92 -10.34 7.19
C VAL A 33 16.53 -10.55 6.59
N GLY A 34 16.20 -11.80 6.27
CA GLY A 34 14.85 -12.19 5.83
C GLY A 34 14.10 -12.84 6.99
N LEU A 35 12.87 -12.40 7.26
CA LEU A 35 12.01 -13.01 8.27
C LEU A 35 10.93 -13.87 7.60
N ALA A 36 10.98 -15.18 7.81
CA ALA A 36 9.99 -16.09 7.24
C ALA A 36 8.76 -16.28 8.15
N LYS A 37 7.56 -16.17 7.56
CA LYS A 37 6.28 -16.15 8.30
C LYS A 37 5.93 -17.40 9.10
N ARG A 38 6.38 -18.60 8.71
CA ARG A 38 5.91 -19.85 9.34
C ARG A 38 6.51 -20.09 10.73
N PHE A 39 7.79 -19.80 10.89
CA PHE A 39 8.54 -20.10 12.12
C PHE A 39 9.29 -18.90 12.68
N GLU A 40 9.12 -17.71 12.10
CA GLU A 40 9.83 -16.49 12.47
C GLU A 40 11.36 -16.67 12.46
N GLU A 41 11.82 -17.52 11.54
CA GLU A 41 13.23 -17.78 11.29
C GLU A 41 13.85 -16.57 10.60
N LEU A 42 15.00 -16.16 11.11
CA LEU A 42 15.81 -15.10 10.56
C LEU A 42 16.87 -15.69 9.63
N PHE A 43 16.70 -15.47 8.34
CA PHE A 43 17.68 -15.84 7.33
C PHE A 43 18.70 -14.72 7.17
N VAL A 44 19.97 -15.10 7.15
CA VAL A 44 21.09 -14.20 6.90
C VAL A 44 21.66 -14.54 5.52
N PRO A 45 22.05 -13.54 4.70
CA PRO A 45 22.72 -13.81 3.43
C PRO A 45 23.95 -14.68 3.64
N ASP A 46 24.19 -15.58 2.69
CA ASP A 46 25.37 -16.45 2.67
C ASP A 46 25.48 -17.45 3.84
N GLU A 47 24.44 -17.55 4.70
CA GLU A 47 24.30 -18.54 5.76
C GLU A 47 23.30 -19.64 5.36
N ASP A 48 23.67 -20.89 5.60
CA ASP A 48 22.83 -22.04 5.27
C ASP A 48 21.69 -22.21 6.28
N GLU A 49 21.99 -22.05 7.56
CA GLU A 49 21.06 -22.23 8.67
C GLU A 49 20.46 -20.90 9.12
N PRO A 50 19.14 -20.85 9.38
CA PRO A 50 18.52 -19.66 9.93
C PRO A 50 18.89 -19.45 11.41
N VAL A 51 18.86 -18.20 11.84
CA VAL A 51 18.85 -17.86 13.26
C VAL A 51 17.45 -18.11 13.82
N ILE A 52 17.38 -19.05 14.77
CA ILE A 52 16.16 -19.39 15.48
C ILE A 52 16.14 -18.63 16.81
N LEU A 53 15.19 -17.70 16.94
CA LEU A 53 15.01 -16.98 18.20
C LEU A 53 14.24 -17.86 19.20
N PRO A 54 14.65 -17.90 20.49
CA PRO A 54 13.94 -18.67 21.50
C PRO A 54 12.48 -18.24 21.61
N ARG A 55 11.59 -19.23 21.76
CA ARG A 55 10.17 -18.98 21.99
C ARG A 55 10.00 -18.16 23.25
N GLY A 56 9.27 -17.05 23.16
CA GLY A 56 9.04 -16.13 24.29
C GLY A 56 10.17 -15.14 24.55
N SER A 57 11.20 -15.08 23.71
CA SER A 57 12.24 -14.06 23.84
C SER A 57 11.74 -12.67 23.41
N GLU A 58 12.21 -11.62 24.08
CA GLU A 58 11.95 -10.23 23.69
C GLU A 58 12.43 -9.93 22.26
N ALA A 59 13.53 -10.56 21.84
CA ALA A 59 14.04 -10.48 20.48
C ALA A 59 12.98 -10.95 19.47
N LEU A 60 12.38 -12.14 19.69
CA LEU A 60 11.34 -12.68 18.81
C LEU A 60 10.13 -11.73 18.74
N TYR A 61 9.67 -11.22 19.89
CA TYR A 61 8.55 -10.29 19.95
C TYR A 61 8.85 -8.96 19.26
N LEU A 62 10.11 -8.51 19.26
CA LEU A 62 10.50 -7.31 18.52
C LEU A 62 10.41 -7.53 17.02
N VAL A 63 10.98 -8.63 16.50
CA VAL A 63 10.96 -8.89 15.04
C VAL A 63 9.54 -9.10 14.52
N GLN A 64 8.70 -9.78 15.30
CA GLN A 64 7.28 -9.94 14.99
C GLN A 64 6.56 -8.59 14.89
N ARG A 65 6.78 -7.68 15.85
CA ARG A 65 6.19 -6.33 15.81
C ARG A 65 6.63 -5.54 14.58
N ILE A 66 7.91 -5.60 14.23
CA ILE A 66 8.45 -4.93 13.03
C ILE A 66 7.76 -5.47 11.77
N ARG A 67 7.64 -6.79 11.65
CA ARG A 67 6.97 -7.43 10.52
C ARG A 67 5.50 -7.06 10.45
N ASP A 68 4.79 -7.14 11.57
CA ASP A 68 3.36 -6.87 11.62
C ASP A 68 3.08 -5.42 11.23
N GLU A 69 3.95 -4.49 11.62
CA GLU A 69 3.88 -3.08 11.20
C GLU A 69 4.16 -2.89 9.70
N ALA A 70 5.20 -3.53 9.17
CA ALA A 70 5.49 -3.54 7.74
C ALA A 70 4.31 -4.11 6.92
N HIS A 71 3.73 -5.22 7.39
CA HIS A 71 2.59 -5.88 6.78
C HIS A 71 1.32 -5.01 6.85
N ARG A 72 1.03 -4.40 8.00
CA ARG A 72 -0.08 -3.47 8.21
C ARG A 72 0.04 -2.26 7.28
N PHE A 73 1.24 -1.69 7.16
CA PHE A 73 1.51 -0.57 6.26
C PHE A 73 1.26 -0.97 4.80
N ALA A 74 1.85 -2.08 4.34
CA ALA A 74 1.69 -2.56 2.97
C ALA A 74 0.22 -2.85 2.61
N ILE A 75 -0.52 -3.54 3.49
CA ILE A 75 -1.96 -3.80 3.29
C ILE A 75 -2.73 -2.48 3.21
N THR A 76 -2.48 -1.56 4.13
CA THR A 76 -3.20 -0.28 4.18
C THR A 76 -2.94 0.55 2.93
N PHE A 77 -1.68 0.64 2.51
CA PHE A 77 -1.28 1.34 1.29
C PHE A 77 -1.93 0.70 0.04
N HIS A 78 -1.85 -0.63 -0.12
CA HIS A 78 -2.48 -1.32 -1.25
C HIS A 78 -4.01 -1.20 -1.22
N ARG A 79 -4.63 -1.16 -0.04
CA ARG A 79 -6.08 -0.88 0.10
C ARG A 79 -6.40 0.53 -0.38
N GLN A 80 -5.61 1.54 -0.02
CA GLN A 80 -5.79 2.91 -0.49
C GLN A 80 -5.60 3.03 -2.02
N VAL A 81 -4.55 2.42 -2.57
CA VAL A 81 -4.28 2.44 -4.02
C VAL A 81 -5.38 1.73 -4.79
N ARG A 82 -5.80 0.53 -4.36
CA ARG A 82 -6.91 -0.20 -4.99
C ARG A 82 -8.24 0.52 -4.84
N ALA A 83 -8.51 1.10 -3.68
CA ALA A 83 -9.67 1.93 -3.47
C ALA A 83 -9.69 3.03 -4.51
N LYS A 84 -8.60 3.80 -4.69
CA LYS A 84 -8.49 4.84 -5.73
C LYS A 84 -8.67 4.29 -7.15
N SER A 85 -8.07 3.15 -7.50
CA SER A 85 -8.12 2.57 -8.84
C SER A 85 -9.50 2.02 -9.23
N SER A 86 -10.16 1.26 -8.34
CA SER A 86 -11.51 0.70 -8.58
C SER A 86 -12.54 1.82 -8.74
N ILE A 87 -12.43 2.82 -7.89
CA ILE A 87 -13.18 4.06 -7.94
C ILE A 87 -12.94 4.86 -9.24
N GLN A 88 -11.70 4.92 -9.71
CA GLN A 88 -11.34 5.61 -10.94
C GLN A 88 -12.08 4.97 -12.12
N SER A 89 -12.22 3.64 -12.12
CA SER A 89 -13.02 2.89 -13.10
C SER A 89 -14.53 3.12 -12.99
N ALA A 90 -15.08 3.29 -11.77
CA ALA A 90 -16.52 3.51 -11.60
C ALA A 90 -16.99 4.85 -12.19
N LEU A 91 -16.16 5.91 -12.12
CA LEU A 91 -16.48 7.17 -12.81
C LEU A 91 -16.32 7.08 -14.34
N ASP A 92 -15.48 6.17 -14.83
CA ASP A 92 -15.25 5.98 -16.27
C ASP A 92 -16.43 5.33 -16.98
N THR A 93 -17.25 4.58 -16.25
CA THR A 93 -18.45 3.93 -16.80
C THR A 93 -19.67 4.85 -16.87
N ILE A 94 -19.63 6.04 -16.25
CA ILE A 94 -20.78 6.94 -16.16
C ILE A 94 -20.91 7.77 -17.45
N PRO A 95 -21.98 7.60 -18.25
CA PRO A 95 -22.16 8.34 -19.49
C PRO A 95 -22.24 9.85 -19.25
N GLY A 96 -21.33 10.59 -19.87
CA GLY A 96 -21.23 12.06 -19.74
C GLY A 96 -20.16 12.54 -18.74
N VAL A 97 -19.52 11.64 -18.00
CA VAL A 97 -18.40 11.96 -17.08
C VAL A 97 -17.06 11.67 -17.74
N GLY A 98 -16.60 12.61 -18.57
CA GLY A 98 -15.28 12.54 -19.20
C GLY A 98 -14.12 12.92 -18.26
N PRO A 99 -12.85 12.81 -18.72
CA PRO A 99 -11.65 13.01 -17.91
C PRO A 99 -11.59 14.36 -17.16
N LYS A 100 -12.07 15.45 -17.78
CA LYS A 100 -12.10 16.79 -17.15
C LYS A 100 -13.05 16.84 -15.95
N ARG A 101 -14.27 16.31 -16.10
CA ARG A 101 -15.30 16.27 -15.05
C ARG A 101 -14.89 15.35 -13.91
N LYS A 102 -14.31 14.20 -14.24
CA LYS A 102 -13.71 13.28 -13.28
C LYS A 102 -12.63 13.93 -12.42
N LYS A 103 -11.70 14.65 -13.05
CA LYS A 103 -10.64 15.39 -12.33
C LYS A 103 -11.24 16.48 -11.43
N ALA A 104 -12.30 17.16 -11.87
CA ALA A 104 -12.98 18.18 -11.07
C ALA A 104 -13.63 17.57 -9.81
N LEU A 105 -14.31 16.42 -9.96
CA LEU A 105 -14.89 15.67 -8.84
C LEU A 105 -13.82 15.19 -7.85
N LEU A 106 -12.77 14.53 -8.35
CA LEU A 106 -11.69 14.03 -7.50
C LEU A 106 -10.94 15.17 -6.79
N ARG A 107 -10.79 16.33 -7.43
CA ARG A 107 -10.18 17.51 -6.79
C ARG A 107 -11.04 18.08 -5.66
N LYS A 108 -12.37 18.05 -5.81
CA LYS A 108 -13.30 18.59 -4.81
C LYS A 108 -13.50 17.64 -3.62
N PHE A 109 -13.73 16.37 -3.89
CA PHE A 109 -14.13 15.39 -2.87
C PHE A 109 -12.99 14.49 -2.39
N GLY A 110 -11.84 14.48 -3.08
CA GLY A 110 -10.64 13.73 -2.70
C GLY A 110 -10.71 12.21 -2.94
N SER A 111 -11.90 11.62 -2.81
CA SER A 111 -12.16 10.20 -3.10
C SER A 111 -13.57 10.01 -3.62
N VAL A 112 -13.83 8.92 -4.36
CA VAL A 112 -15.20 8.64 -4.84
C VAL A 112 -16.09 8.04 -3.76
N LYS A 113 -15.52 7.50 -2.67
CA LYS A 113 -16.30 7.27 -1.46
C LYS A 113 -16.93 8.58 -0.98
N ALA A 114 -16.13 9.65 -0.87
CA ALA A 114 -16.65 10.96 -0.49
C ALA A 114 -17.66 11.53 -1.51
N ILE A 115 -17.54 11.20 -2.81
CA ILE A 115 -18.58 11.56 -3.81
C ILE A 115 -19.86 10.75 -3.58
N ARG A 116 -19.75 9.45 -3.30
CA ARG A 116 -20.89 8.60 -2.98
C ARG A 116 -21.59 9.06 -1.71
N ASP A 117 -20.86 9.59 -0.74
CA ASP A 117 -21.42 10.09 0.51
C ASP A 117 -21.95 11.54 0.39
N ALA A 118 -21.51 12.32 -0.60
CA ALA A 118 -21.91 13.70 -0.83
C ALA A 118 -23.35 13.86 -1.35
N GLU A 119 -23.99 14.98 -1.02
CA GLU A 119 -25.33 15.30 -1.52
C GLU A 119 -25.31 15.66 -3.02
N VAL A 120 -26.43 15.45 -3.70
CA VAL A 120 -26.56 15.71 -5.15
C VAL A 120 -26.21 17.17 -5.47
N GLU A 121 -26.64 18.11 -4.63
CA GLU A 121 -26.35 19.54 -4.72
C GLU A 121 -24.85 19.86 -4.63
N GLU A 122 -24.11 19.13 -3.79
CA GLU A 122 -22.66 19.27 -3.67
C GLU A 122 -21.95 18.77 -4.92
N ILE A 123 -22.42 17.65 -5.48
CA ILE A 123 -21.89 17.12 -6.75
C ILE A 123 -22.18 18.09 -7.88
N ALA A 124 -23.41 18.61 -7.96
CA ALA A 124 -23.86 19.55 -8.99
C ALA A 124 -23.09 20.88 -8.98
N SER A 125 -22.63 21.34 -7.81
CA SER A 125 -21.79 22.53 -7.70
C SER A 125 -20.32 22.31 -8.14
N THR A 126 -19.99 21.15 -8.68
CA THR A 126 -18.68 20.90 -9.30
C THR A 126 -18.63 21.49 -10.72
N LEU A 127 -17.50 22.09 -11.09
CA LEU A 127 -17.36 22.73 -12.42
C LEU A 127 -17.69 21.76 -13.57
N GLY A 128 -18.62 22.18 -14.43
CA GLY A 128 -19.05 21.42 -15.59
C GLY A 128 -20.13 20.37 -15.31
N PHE A 129 -20.71 20.34 -14.11
CA PHE A 129 -21.84 19.50 -13.75
C PHE A 129 -23.16 20.25 -13.81
N THR A 130 -24.18 19.57 -14.31
CA THR A 130 -25.60 19.94 -14.18
C THR A 130 -26.24 19.06 -13.11
N ARG A 131 -27.34 19.49 -12.50
CA ARG A 131 -28.09 18.66 -11.53
C ARG A 131 -28.40 17.25 -12.04
N VAL A 132 -28.88 17.13 -13.28
CA VAL A 132 -29.18 15.83 -13.92
C VAL A 132 -27.96 14.90 -14.00
N LEU A 133 -26.79 15.47 -14.32
CA LEU A 133 -25.54 14.69 -14.38
C LEU A 133 -25.06 14.31 -12.97
N ALA A 134 -25.28 15.15 -11.97
CA ALA A 134 -24.97 14.85 -10.58
C ALA A 134 -25.85 13.72 -10.01
N GLU A 135 -27.15 13.74 -10.31
CA GLU A 135 -28.09 12.66 -9.97
C GLU A 135 -27.68 11.34 -10.64
N ARG A 136 -27.27 11.38 -11.91
CA ARG A 136 -26.73 10.19 -12.60
C ARG A 136 -25.46 9.68 -11.94
N VAL A 137 -24.54 10.58 -11.57
CA VAL A 137 -23.33 10.19 -10.83
C VAL A 137 -23.68 9.52 -9.51
N LYS A 138 -24.69 10.00 -8.78
CA LYS A 138 -25.13 9.39 -7.52
C LYS A 138 -25.80 8.03 -7.73
N ALA A 139 -26.54 7.85 -8.82
CA ALA A 139 -27.21 6.60 -9.14
C ALA A 139 -26.25 5.50 -9.60
N ASP A 140 -25.22 5.87 -10.38
CA ASP A 140 -24.29 4.92 -11.01
C ASP A 140 -23.03 4.62 -10.14
N LEU A 141 -22.88 5.27 -8.98
CA LEU A 141 -21.79 5.04 -8.01
C LEU A 141 -22.21 4.11 -6.87
#